data_AF-A0A6V2UA44-F1
#
_entry.id   AF-A0A6V2UA44-F1
#
_cell.length_a   1.000
_cell.length_b   1.000
_cell.length_c   1.000
_cell.angle_alpha   90.00
_cell.angle_beta   90.00
_cell.angle_gamma   90.00
#
_symmetry.space_group_name_H-M   'P 1'
#
loop_
_entity.id
_entity.type
_entity.pdbx_description
1 polymer ?
#
loop_
_entity_poly.entity_id
_entity_poly.type
_entity_poly.pdbx_seq_one_letter_code
_entity_poly.pdbx_strand_id
1 'polypeptide(L)'
;MTHFQVVDVRMQGPAKAEHEPLVAVGDWRDTLPLYGDVGFTIRFVAPFVGLMMVHCHIQKHSDNGMLALAQIHDAASEEERTPAAEAREAAAYRASVRGAGASRE
;
A
#
# COMPACT_ATOMS: atom_id res chain seq x y z
N MET A 1 -6.41 -4.02 7.33
CA MET A 1 -6.54 -3.60 5.92
C MET A 1 -7.67 -2.58 5.85
N THR A 2 -7.41 -1.39 5.33
CA THR A 2 -8.41 -0.30 5.27
C THR A 2 -9.28 -0.50 4.03
N HIS A 3 -10.60 -0.58 4.22
CA HIS A 3 -11.52 -0.56 3.09
C HIS A 3 -11.61 0.86 2.51
N PHE A 4 -11.66 0.96 1.19
CA PHE A 4 -11.86 2.19 0.46
C PHE A 4 -13.09 2.07 -0.44
N GLN A 5 -13.67 3.21 -0.79
CA GLN A 5 -14.74 3.28 -1.76
C GLN A 5 -14.21 3.70 -3.13
N VAL A 6 -14.65 3.02 -4.18
CA VAL A 6 -14.40 3.41 -5.57
C VAL A 6 -15.28 4.61 -5.92
N VAL A 7 -14.67 5.71 -6.36
CA VAL A 7 -15.38 6.94 -6.71
C VAL A 7 -15.35 7.26 -8.19
N ASP A 8 -14.40 6.69 -8.93
CA ASP A 8 -14.31 6.81 -10.39
C ASP A 8 -13.62 5.58 -10.98
N VAL A 9 -14.06 5.17 -12.17
CA VAL A 9 -13.46 4.09 -12.96
C VAL A 9 -13.24 4.62 -14.37
N ARG A 10 -11.97 4.83 -14.72
CA ARG A 10 -11.54 5.32 -16.03
C ARG A 10 -11.00 4.16 -16.82
N MET A 11 -11.73 3.73 -17.83
CA MET A 11 -11.21 2.79 -18.83
C MET A 11 -10.69 3.58 -20.01
N GLN A 12 -9.48 3.28 -20.49
CA GLN A 12 -8.93 3.81 -21.75
C GLN A 12 -8.69 2.66 -22.73
N GLY A 13 -8.73 2.94 -24.04
CA GLY A 13 -8.51 1.93 -25.08
C GLY A 13 -9.68 0.96 -25.34
N PRO A 14 -9.45 -0.15 -26.07
CA PRO A 14 -10.49 -1.11 -26.46
C PRO A 14 -11.17 -1.80 -25.26
N ALA A 15 -10.56 -1.76 -24.07
CA ALA A 15 -11.14 -2.26 -22.82
C ALA A 15 -12.50 -1.64 -22.46
N LYS A 16 -12.85 -0.45 -22.99
CA LYS A 16 -14.19 0.14 -22.86
C LYS A 16 -15.29 -0.65 -23.60
N ALA A 17 -14.95 -1.39 -24.65
CA ALA A 17 -15.90 -1.87 -25.63
C ALA A 17 -16.41 -3.30 -25.37
N GLU A 18 -15.71 -4.09 -24.55
CA GLU A 18 -15.93 -5.55 -24.50
C GLU A 18 -16.32 -6.13 -23.13
N HIS A 19 -16.20 -5.41 -22.00
CA HIS A 19 -16.55 -5.97 -20.68
C HIS A 19 -17.16 -4.93 -19.75
N GLU A 20 -18.26 -5.28 -19.07
CA GLU A 20 -18.70 -4.51 -17.90
C GLU A 20 -17.60 -4.57 -16.82
N PRO A 21 -17.30 -3.45 -16.13
CA PRO A 21 -16.32 -3.46 -15.07
C PRO A 21 -16.75 -4.44 -13.95
N LEU A 22 -15.86 -5.36 -13.55
CA LEU A 22 -16.04 -6.18 -12.33
C LEU A 22 -16.15 -5.34 -11.04
N VAL A 23 -15.94 -4.03 -11.14
CA VAL A 23 -15.89 -3.06 -10.07
C VAL A 23 -16.70 -1.84 -10.49
N ALA A 24 -17.74 -1.51 -9.73
CA ALA A 24 -18.59 -0.35 -9.96
C ALA A 24 -18.20 0.84 -9.07
N VAL A 25 -18.53 2.05 -9.53
CA VAL A 25 -18.49 3.24 -8.67
C VAL A 25 -19.48 3.04 -7.51
N GLY A 26 -19.01 3.30 -6.29
CA GLY A 26 -19.75 3.08 -5.06
C GLY A 26 -19.36 1.81 -4.31
N ASP A 27 -18.70 0.85 -4.98
CA ASP A 27 -18.22 -0.38 -4.34
C ASP A 27 -17.21 -0.09 -3.23
N TRP A 28 -17.36 -0.83 -2.12
CA TRP A 28 -16.36 -0.88 -1.04
C TRP A 28 -15.47 -2.10 -1.23
N ARG A 29 -14.16 -1.88 -1.28
CA ARG A 29 -13.15 -2.90 -1.52
C ARG A 29 -11.89 -2.59 -0.70
N ASP A 30 -11.00 -3.57 -0.61
CA ASP A 30 -9.65 -3.39 -0.08
C ASP A 30 -8.57 -3.65 -1.13
N THR A 31 -8.95 -4.27 -2.25
CA THR A 31 -8.09 -4.67 -3.37
C THR A 31 -8.87 -4.49 -4.66
N LEU A 32 -8.23 -3.92 -5.68
CA LEU A 32 -8.80 -3.75 -7.02
C LEU A 32 -7.91 -4.43 -8.06
N PRO A 33 -8.51 -5.07 -9.07
CA PRO A 33 -7.74 -5.64 -10.15
C PRO A 33 -7.31 -4.53 -11.13
N LEU A 34 -6.02 -4.21 -11.14
CA LEU A 34 -5.45 -3.22 -12.05
C LEU A 34 -5.04 -3.91 -13.36
N TYR A 35 -5.79 -3.69 -14.43
CA TYR A 35 -5.54 -4.26 -15.76
C TYR A 35 -5.29 -3.16 -16.78
N GLY A 36 -4.23 -3.29 -17.58
CA GLY A 36 -3.94 -2.40 -18.71
C GLY A 36 -4.10 -0.91 -18.36
N ASP A 37 -4.93 -0.21 -19.12
CA ASP A 37 -5.17 1.23 -18.99
C ASP A 37 -6.40 1.57 -18.13
N VAL A 38 -6.80 0.68 -17.21
CA VAL A 38 -7.87 0.96 -16.24
C VAL A 38 -7.31 1.76 -15.07
N GLY A 39 -7.79 2.98 -14.90
CA GLY A 39 -7.53 3.84 -13.75
C GLY A 39 -8.68 3.82 -12.75
N PHE A 40 -8.38 3.61 -11.47
CA PHE A 40 -9.34 3.75 -10.39
C PHE A 40 -9.05 5.01 -9.58
N THR A 41 -10.10 5.73 -9.21
CA THR A 41 -10.01 6.72 -8.12
C THR A 41 -10.73 6.15 -6.91
N ILE A 42 -10.06 6.18 -5.76
CA ILE A 42 -10.58 5.67 -4.50
C ILE A 42 -10.61 6.78 -3.43
N ARG A 43 -11.47 6.61 -2.43
CA ARG A 43 -11.44 7.42 -1.20
C ARG A 43 -11.47 6.53 0.04
N PHE A 44 -10.80 6.96 1.09
CA PHE A 44 -10.82 6.30 2.39
C PHE A 44 -10.60 7.30 3.52
N VAL A 45 -10.94 6.89 4.73
CA VAL A 45 -10.54 7.57 5.96
C VAL A 45 -9.44 6.71 6.58
N ALA A 46 -8.27 7.31 6.82
CA ALA A 46 -7.16 6.57 7.41
C ALA A 46 -7.50 6.15 8.85
N PRO A 47 -7.37 4.87 9.21
CA PRO A 47 -7.72 4.40 10.55
C PRO A 47 -6.63 4.67 11.61
N PHE A 48 -5.44 5.12 11.19
CA PHE A 48 -4.32 5.43 12.06
C PHE A 48 -3.39 6.49 11.44
N VAL A 49 -2.58 7.12 12.29
CA VAL A 49 -1.44 7.97 11.94
C VAL A 49 -0.20 7.09 11.75
N GLY A 50 0.63 7.37 10.75
CA GLY A 50 1.83 6.58 10.46
C GLY A 50 1.94 6.17 9.00
N LEU A 51 2.77 5.16 8.72
CA LEU A 51 2.97 4.65 7.37
C LEU A 51 1.90 3.63 6.98
N MET A 52 1.13 3.94 5.95
CA MET A 52 0.22 3.00 5.29
C MET A 52 0.82 2.55 3.97
N MET A 53 0.89 1.23 3.75
CA MET A 53 1.38 0.66 2.51
C MET A 53 0.25 0.48 1.49
N VAL A 54 0.54 0.80 0.24
CA VAL A 54 -0.30 0.48 -0.92
C VAL A 54 0.60 -0.26 -1.91
N HIS A 55 0.23 -1.46 -2.33
CA HIS A 55 1.05 -2.26 -3.23
C HIS A 55 0.22 -3.13 -4.14
N CYS A 56 0.84 -3.65 -5.19
CA CYS A 56 0.23 -4.70 -5.98
C CYS A 56 0.23 -6.01 -5.19
N HIS A 57 -0.91 -6.69 -5.17
CA HIS A 57 -1.05 -7.98 -4.47
C HIS A 57 -0.38 -9.16 -5.22
N ILE A 58 0.17 -8.92 -6.43
CA ILE A 58 1.06 -9.86 -7.10
C ILE A 58 2.45 -9.71 -6.51
N GLN A 59 2.88 -10.70 -5.72
CA GLN A 59 4.12 -10.65 -4.94
C GLN A 59 5.34 -10.26 -5.77
N LYS A 60 5.55 -10.88 -6.94
CA LYS A 60 6.66 -10.54 -7.85
C LYS A 60 6.66 -9.06 -8.27
N HIS A 61 5.49 -8.44 -8.42
CA HIS A 61 5.42 -7.03 -8.78
C HIS A 61 5.71 -6.13 -7.57
N SER A 62 5.24 -6.50 -6.37
CA SER A 62 5.59 -5.81 -5.13
C SER A 62 7.10 -5.87 -4.87
N ASP A 63 7.71 -7.04 -5.01
CA ASP A 63 9.15 -7.25 -4.82
C ASP A 63 9.99 -6.44 -5.82
N ASN A 64 9.47 -6.23 -7.04
CA ASN A 64 10.07 -5.40 -8.07
C ASN A 64 9.78 -3.89 -7.91
N GLY A 65 9.16 -3.48 -6.81
CA GLY A 65 8.97 -2.07 -6.46
C GLY A 65 7.61 -1.46 -6.80
N MET A 66 6.59 -2.27 -7.16
CA MET A 66 5.21 -1.77 -7.34
C MET A 66 4.49 -1.62 -5.99
N LEU A 67 5.04 -0.73 -5.18
CA LEU A 67 4.56 -0.35 -3.86
C LEU A 67 4.77 1.14 -3.62
N ALA A 68 3.95 1.70 -2.74
CA ALA A 68 4.06 3.06 -2.25
C ALA A 68 3.78 3.07 -0.74
N LEU A 69 4.41 4.01 -0.05
CA LEU A 69 4.16 4.29 1.35
C LEU A 69 3.48 5.66 1.46
N ALA A 70 2.25 5.68 1.95
CA ALA A 70 1.54 6.90 2.29
C ALA A 70 1.83 7.23 3.77
N GLN A 71 2.50 8.36 4.02
CA GLN A 71 2.64 8.88 5.36
C GLN A 71 1.34 9.61 5.74
N ILE A 72 0.61 9.05 6.69
CA ILE A 72 -0.57 9.65 7.29
C ILE A 72 -0.13 10.47 8.50
N HIS A 73 -0.59 11.71 8.56
CA HIS A 73 -0.41 12.61 9.68
C HIS A 73 -1.78 12.91 10.30
N ASP A 74 -1.82 13.16 11.59
CA ASP A 74 -2.96 13.88 12.17
C ASP A 74 -2.85 15.34 11.73
N ALA A 75 -3.97 15.96 11.36
CA ALA A 75 -3.99 17.39 11.10
C ALA A 75 -3.77 18.20 12.40
N ALA A 76 -4.02 17.59 13.57
CA ALA A 76 -3.91 18.23 14.87
C ALA A 76 -2.63 17.85 15.65
N SER A 77 -1.91 16.80 15.26
CA SER A 77 -0.68 16.38 15.91
C SER A 77 0.50 16.36 14.94
N GLU A 78 1.50 17.19 15.24
CA GLU A 78 2.84 17.03 14.69
C GLU A 78 3.55 15.89 15.43
N GLU A 79 2.96 14.70 15.50
CA GLU A 79 3.64 13.56 16.08
C GLU A 79 4.68 13.05 15.08
N GLU A 80 5.87 13.60 15.23
CA GLU A 80 7.04 13.33 14.42
C GLU A 80 7.51 11.88 14.62
N ARG A 81 7.64 11.12 13.51
CA ARG A 81 8.44 9.90 13.48
C ARG A 81 9.87 10.27 13.88
N THR A 82 10.24 10.05 15.14
CA THR A 82 11.58 10.42 15.58
C THR A 82 12.63 9.50 14.94
N PRO A 83 13.68 10.04 14.30
CA PRO A 83 14.77 9.24 13.72
C PRO A 83 15.43 8.29 14.73
N ALA A 84 15.36 8.63 16.02
CA ALA A 84 15.88 7.83 17.12
C ALA A 84 15.12 6.50 17.32
N ALA A 85 13.79 6.49 17.17
CA ALA A 85 12.99 5.27 17.30
C ALA A 85 13.31 4.31 16.14
N GLU A 86 13.37 4.82 14.92
CA GLU A 86 13.70 4.04 13.72
C GLU A 86 15.12 3.49 13.78
N ALA A 87 16.08 4.29 14.25
CA ALA A 87 17.46 3.85 14.40
C ALA A 87 17.59 2.70 15.41
N ARG A 88 16.82 2.75 16.51
CA ARG A 88 16.80 1.68 17.53
C ARG A 88 16.22 0.39 16.97
N GLU A 89 15.10 0.45 16.26
CA GLU A 89 14.48 -0.72 15.63
C GLU A 89 15.40 -1.32 14.55
N ALA A 90 15.98 -0.47 13.70
CA ALA A 90 16.91 -0.91 12.67
C ALA A 90 18.21 -1.48 13.26
N ALA A 91 18.69 -0.99 14.40
CA ALA A 91 19.82 -1.57 15.11
C ALA A 91 19.49 -2.96 15.68
N ALA A 92 18.31 -3.13 16.29
CA ALA A 92 17.83 -4.41 16.80
C ALA A 92 17.69 -5.45 15.68
N TYR A 93 17.10 -5.07 14.54
CA TYR A 93 17.01 -5.95 13.37
C TYR A 93 18.40 -6.35 12.84
N ARG A 94 19.33 -5.39 12.69
CA ARG A 94 20.69 -5.72 12.23
C ARG A 94 21.43 -6.64 13.20
N ALA A 95 21.16 -6.54 14.51
CA ALA A 95 21.72 -7.45 15.50
C ALA A 95 21.14 -8.87 15.36
N SER A 96 19.84 -9.02 15.14
CA SER A 96 19.20 -10.33 14.99
C SER A 96 19.67 -11.09 13.74
N VAL A 97 19.84 -10.38 12.61
CA VAL A 97 20.34 -10.99 11.37
C VAL A 97 21.78 -11.47 11.50
N ARG A 98 22.64 -10.75 12.24
CA ARG A 98 24.02 -11.18 12.51
C ARG A 98 24.09 -12.39 13.44
N GLY A 99 23.20 -12.46 14.44
CA GLY A 99 23.12 -13.61 15.36
C GLY A 99 22.68 -14.91 14.68
N ALA A 100 21.78 -14.83 13.70
CA ALA A 100 21.28 -16.00 12.97
C ALA A 100 22.33 -16.65 12.02
N GLY A 101 23.37 -15.90 11.63
CA GLY A 101 24.45 -16.41 10.77
C GLY A 101 25.56 -17.17 11.51
N ALA A 102 25.63 -17.07 12.84
CA ALA A 102 26.72 -17.62 13.65
C ALA A 102 26.46 -19.04 14.21
N SER A 103 25.32 -19.66 13.89
CA SER A 103 24.91 -20.98 14.40
C SER A 103 24.80 -22.05 13.31
N ARG A 104 25.67 -21.99 12.29
CA ARG A 104 25.85 -23.06 11.30
C ARG A 104 27.34 -23.38 11.15
N GLU A 105 27.89 -24.03 12.17
CA GLU A 105 29.12 -24.82 12.11
C GLU A 105 28.90 -26.14 12.84
#